data_AF-A0A1V5HQ78-F1
#
_entry.id   AF-A0A1V5HQ78-F1
#
_cell.length_a   1.000
_cell.length_b   1.000
_cell.length_c   1.000
_cell.angle_alpha   90.00
_cell.angle_beta   90.00
_cell.angle_gamma   90.00
#
_symmetry.space_group_name_H-M   'P 1'
#
loop_
_entity.id
_entity.type
_entity.pdbx_description
1 polymer ?
#
loop_
_entity_poly.entity_id
_entity_poly.type
_entity_poly.pdbx_seq_one_letter_code
_entity_poly.pdbx_strand_id
1 'polypeptide(L)'
;MDEKTRFLKSISPKTAARFSPNLHAWIRKHSGLDVPGVFRHAGVLYVGRITGGSNFIGSSLQRILGYGARAAPYMYGASPVDFRPIKSFWKKYVELGRCHIDPDHRTSYVDDRWEATTRRRKCIWCGLVQKKVVKRKKVVVKEVVWESVEASK
;
A
#
# COMPACT_ATOMS: atom_id res chain seq x y z
N MET A 1 17.99 20.41 14.01
CA MET A 1 17.42 19.18 13.39
C MET A 1 16.03 19.53 12.91
N ASP A 2 15.85 19.59 11.59
CA ASP A 2 14.59 19.91 10.93
C ASP A 2 13.50 18.85 11.20
N GLU A 3 12.24 19.22 10.92
CA GLU A 3 11.06 18.39 11.16
C GLU A 3 11.15 17.05 10.42
N LYS A 4 11.54 17.07 9.14
CA LYS A 4 11.72 15.85 8.34
C LYS A 4 12.75 14.91 8.94
N THR A 5 13.89 15.41 9.41
CA THR A 5 14.92 14.57 10.01
C THR A 5 14.41 13.87 11.27
N ARG A 6 13.64 14.57 12.12
CA ARG A 6 13.00 13.93 13.29
C ARG A 6 11.97 12.88 12.86
N PHE A 7 11.16 13.19 11.86
CA PHE A 7 10.15 12.28 11.34
C PHE A 7 10.77 11.01 10.71
N LEU A 8 11.79 11.14 9.87
CA LEU A 8 12.49 10.00 9.27
C LEU A 8 13.06 9.05 10.34
N LYS A 9 13.58 9.60 11.44
CA LYS A 9 14.02 8.78 12.58
C LYS A 9 12.87 7.98 13.20
N SER A 10 11.68 8.57 13.35
CA SER A 10 10.53 7.89 13.96
C SER A 10 9.92 6.79 13.09
N ILE A 11 10.08 6.87 11.76
CA ILE A 11 9.61 5.86 10.80
C ILE A 11 10.74 5.05 10.15
N SER A 12 11.89 4.93 10.83
CA SER A 12 13.06 4.23 10.29
C SER A 12 12.82 2.72 10.16
N PRO A 13 13.05 2.10 8.98
CA PRO A 13 12.98 0.64 8.86
C PRO A 13 14.03 -0.09 9.70
N LYS A 14 15.08 0.62 10.15
CA LYS A 14 16.12 0.06 11.05
C LYS A 14 15.63 -0.08 12.50
N THR A 15 14.63 0.70 12.92
CA THR A 15 14.11 0.64 14.29
C THR A 15 13.01 -0.40 14.43
N ALA A 16 12.19 -0.59 13.40
CA ALA A 16 11.17 -1.63 13.37
C ALA A 16 10.81 -2.03 11.93
N ALA A 17 10.63 -3.35 11.73
CA ALA A 17 10.21 -3.92 10.45
C ALA A 17 8.82 -3.41 9.99
N ARG A 18 8.02 -2.83 10.88
CA ARG A 18 6.72 -2.25 10.54
C ARG A 18 6.80 -1.06 9.59
N PHE A 19 7.97 -0.42 9.44
CA PHE A 19 8.12 0.74 8.56
C PHE A 19 8.68 0.34 7.19
N SER A 20 8.13 0.93 6.12
CA SER A 20 8.57 0.66 4.75
C SER A 20 9.94 1.29 4.46
N PRO A 21 10.95 0.50 4.05
CA PRO A 21 12.24 1.05 3.63
C PRO A 21 12.14 1.90 2.37
N ASN A 22 11.23 1.53 1.47
CA ASN A 22 10.99 2.24 0.22
C ASN A 22 10.35 3.61 0.45
N LEU A 23 9.31 3.68 1.29
CA LEU A 23 8.70 4.97 1.66
C LEU A 23 9.70 5.86 2.39
N HIS A 24 10.45 5.30 3.34
CA HIS A 24 11.50 6.02 4.05
C HIS A 24 12.54 6.60 3.08
N ALA A 25 13.05 5.79 2.14
CA ALA A 25 14.04 6.22 1.16
C ALA A 25 13.48 7.32 0.23
N TRP A 26 12.22 7.20 -0.17
CA TRP A 26 11.55 8.19 -1.01
C TRP A 26 11.43 9.55 -0.31
N ILE A 27 10.94 9.59 0.94
CA ILE A 27 10.80 10.83 1.71
C ILE A 27 12.16 11.49 1.89
N ARG A 28 13.19 10.71 2.24
CA ARG A 28 14.56 11.20 2.39
C ARG A 28 15.03 11.93 1.12
N LYS A 29 14.79 11.33 -0.06
CA LYS A 29 15.26 11.86 -1.35
C LYS A 29 14.42 13.03 -1.87
N HIS A 30 13.10 13.01 -1.73
CA HIS A 30 12.21 13.85 -2.54
C HIS A 30 11.42 14.92 -1.78
N SER A 31 11.30 14.86 -0.45
CA SER A 31 10.35 15.73 0.29
C SER A 31 10.87 17.13 0.69
N GLY A 32 12.04 17.56 0.23
CA GLY A 32 12.62 18.84 0.69
C GLY A 32 12.96 18.80 2.19
N LEU A 33 12.69 19.88 2.93
CA LEU A 33 12.90 19.99 4.39
C LEU A 33 11.68 19.58 5.23
N ASP A 34 10.50 19.51 4.63
CA ASP A 34 9.24 19.22 5.33
C ASP A 34 8.83 17.75 5.18
N VAL A 35 7.95 17.32 6.08
CA VAL A 35 7.25 16.04 5.95
C VAL A 35 6.20 16.19 4.83
N PRO A 36 6.24 15.35 3.78
CA PRO A 36 5.30 15.50 2.67
C PRO A 36 3.88 15.14 3.14
N GLY A 37 2.86 15.82 2.62
CA GLY A 37 1.47 15.46 2.88
C GLY A 37 1.08 14.14 2.19
N VAL A 38 0.03 13.51 2.69
CA VAL A 38 -0.64 12.39 2.02
C VAL A 38 -2.01 12.82 1.57
N PHE A 39 -2.33 12.53 0.31
CA PHE A 39 -3.52 13.00 -0.36
C PHE A 39 -4.25 11.82 -1.01
N ARG A 40 -5.57 11.94 -1.14
CA ARG A 40 -6.39 11.03 -1.93
C ARG A 40 -6.87 11.74 -3.18
N HIS A 41 -6.74 11.07 -4.32
CA HIS A 41 -7.29 11.51 -5.60
C HIS A 41 -7.73 10.29 -6.41
N ALA A 42 -8.94 10.30 -6.98
CA ALA A 42 -9.52 9.19 -7.74
C ALA A 42 -9.39 7.81 -7.05
N GLY A 43 -9.57 7.77 -5.72
CA GLY A 43 -9.43 6.55 -4.91
C GLY A 43 -8.00 6.13 -4.58
N VAL A 44 -6.99 6.73 -5.23
CA VAL A 44 -5.56 6.41 -5.05
C VAL A 44 -4.92 7.35 -4.02
N LEU A 45 -3.96 6.81 -3.26
CA LEU A 45 -3.16 7.58 -2.31
C LEU A 45 -1.90 8.14 -2.98
N TYR A 46 -1.57 9.38 -2.66
CA TYR A 46 -0.40 10.09 -3.15
C TYR A 46 0.38 10.69 -1.98
N VAL A 47 1.70 10.76 -2.12
CA VAL A 47 2.60 11.44 -1.18
C VAL A 47 3.28 12.59 -1.90
N GLY A 48 3.23 13.79 -1.33
CA GLY A 48 3.73 14.98 -2.00
C GLY A 48 3.34 16.28 -1.31
N ARG A 49 3.20 17.35 -2.08
CA ARG A 49 2.80 18.68 -1.59
C ARG A 49 2.02 19.44 -2.64
N ILE A 50 1.18 20.36 -2.19
CA ILE A 50 0.55 21.38 -3.05
C ILE A 50 1.52 22.55 -3.20
N THR A 51 1.63 23.09 -4.41
CA THR A 51 2.55 24.17 -4.82
C THR A 51 1.82 25.13 -5.75
N GLY A 52 2.17 26.42 -5.72
CA GLY A 52 1.63 27.40 -6.67
C GLY A 52 0.10 27.50 -6.67
N GLY A 53 -0.55 27.37 -5.50
CA GLY A 53 -1.99 27.52 -5.32
C GLY A 53 -2.85 26.29 -5.63
N SER A 54 -2.52 25.51 -6.66
CA SER A 54 -3.33 24.35 -7.07
C SER A 54 -2.55 23.15 -7.62
N ASN A 55 -1.24 23.29 -7.89
CA ASN A 55 -0.47 22.20 -8.49
C ASN A 55 -0.01 21.21 -7.42
N PHE A 56 -0.20 19.92 -7.67
CA PHE A 56 0.35 18.87 -6.80
C PHE A 56 1.68 18.36 -7.37
N ILE A 57 2.69 18.24 -6.51
CA ILE A 57 3.96 17.58 -6.85
C ILE A 57 4.12 16.38 -5.93
N GLY A 58 4.20 15.18 -6.50
CA GLY A 58 4.35 13.95 -5.72
C GLY A 58 4.26 12.68 -6.55
N SER A 59 4.16 11.53 -5.88
CA SER A 59 4.04 10.22 -6.52
C SER A 59 2.96 9.40 -5.83
N SER A 60 2.38 8.42 -6.53
CA SER A 60 1.39 7.53 -5.92
C SER A 60 2.08 6.67 -4.85
N LEU A 61 1.41 6.47 -3.71
CA LEU A 61 1.95 5.70 -2.60
C LEU A 61 2.30 4.27 -3.04
N GLN A 62 1.50 3.65 -3.90
CA GLN A 62 1.81 2.33 -4.45
C GLN A 62 3.13 2.32 -5.23
N ARG A 63 3.37 3.31 -6.10
CA ARG A 63 4.63 3.42 -6.85
C ARG A 63 5.81 3.64 -5.90
N ILE A 64 5.63 4.46 -4.86
CA ILE A 64 6.64 4.67 -3.82
C ILE A 64 6.95 3.36 -3.09
N LEU A 65 5.94 2.59 -2.70
CA LEU A 65 6.14 1.32 -2.00
C LEU A 65 6.83 0.28 -2.87
N GLY A 66 6.59 0.28 -4.19
CA GLY A 66 7.25 -0.64 -5.13
C GLY A 66 8.68 -0.23 -5.50
N TYR A 67 8.91 1.05 -5.83
CA TYR A 67 10.18 1.51 -6.42
C TYR A 67 11.06 2.35 -5.47
N GLY A 68 10.57 2.63 -4.26
CA GLY A 68 11.29 3.44 -3.26
C GLY A 68 11.76 4.78 -3.83
N ALA A 69 13.02 5.12 -3.60
CA ALA A 69 13.63 6.38 -4.06
C ALA A 69 13.63 6.57 -5.60
N ARG A 70 13.35 5.52 -6.39
CA ARG A 70 13.23 5.60 -7.86
C ARG A 70 11.84 6.03 -8.33
N ALA A 71 10.84 6.07 -7.45
CA ALA A 71 9.51 6.59 -7.79
C ALA A 71 9.57 8.12 -7.96
N ALA A 72 9.95 8.61 -9.13
CA ALA A 72 10.04 10.06 -9.36
C ALA A 72 8.71 10.76 -9.05
N PRO A 73 8.75 11.96 -8.43
CA PRO A 73 7.57 12.81 -8.32
C PRO A 73 7.20 13.36 -9.70
N TYR A 74 5.91 13.50 -9.95
CA TYR A 74 5.34 14.16 -11.12
C TYR A 74 4.60 15.41 -10.67
N MET A 75 4.60 16.44 -11.52
CA MET A 75 3.76 17.61 -11.35
C MET A 75 2.41 17.36 -12.03
N TYR A 76 1.33 17.54 -11.28
CA TYR A 76 -0.04 17.46 -11.76
C TYR A 76 -0.57 18.90 -11.82
N GLY A 77 -0.83 19.38 -13.05
CA GLY A 77 -1.15 20.77 -13.35
C GLY A 77 -2.60 21.20 -13.02
N ALA A 78 -2.85 22.50 -13.22
CA ALA A 78 -3.98 23.33 -12.75
C ALA A 78 -5.39 23.03 -13.32
N SER A 79 -5.73 21.76 -13.57
CA SER A 79 -7.13 21.35 -13.44
C SER A 79 -7.46 21.27 -11.94
N PRO A 80 -8.71 21.41 -11.45
CA PRO A 80 -9.02 21.17 -10.04
C PRO A 80 -8.80 19.68 -9.72
N VAL A 81 -7.54 19.28 -9.55
CA VAL A 81 -7.19 17.95 -9.11
C VAL A 81 -7.51 17.93 -7.63
N ASP A 82 -8.64 17.28 -7.30
CA ASP A 82 -9.18 17.15 -5.96
C ASP A 82 -8.30 16.20 -5.12
N PHE A 83 -7.09 16.67 -4.81
CA PHE A 83 -6.17 16.03 -3.88
C PHE A 83 -6.62 16.37 -2.46
N ARG A 84 -7.39 15.48 -1.86
CA ARG A 84 -7.90 15.66 -0.50
C ARG A 84 -6.85 15.25 0.53
N PRO A 85 -6.37 16.16 1.39
CA PRO A 85 -5.36 15.82 2.39
C PRO A 85 -5.92 14.85 3.44
N ILE A 86 -5.12 13.85 3.80
CA ILE A 86 -5.41 12.90 4.90
C ILE A 86 -4.52 13.28 6.09
N LYS A 87 -4.95 14.30 6.85
CA LYS A 87 -4.16 14.88 7.95
C LYS A 87 -3.71 13.86 9.01
N SER A 88 -4.49 12.81 9.24
CA SER A 88 -4.20 11.79 10.25
C SER A 88 -3.29 10.66 9.77
N PHE A 89 -2.91 10.64 8.48
CA PHE A 89 -2.18 9.50 7.88
C PHE A 89 -0.87 9.23 8.61
N TRP A 90 -0.02 10.24 8.81
CA TRP A 90 1.29 10.03 9.41
C TRP A 90 1.22 9.61 10.87
N LYS A 91 0.29 10.17 11.64
CA LYS A 91 0.05 9.75 13.02
C LYS A 91 -0.28 8.26 13.08
N LYS A 92 -1.22 7.80 12.26
CA LYS A 92 -1.61 6.38 12.18
C LYS A 92 -0.50 5.49 11.62
N TYR A 93 0.29 6.00 10.67
CA TYR A 93 1.42 5.25 10.12
C TYR A 93 2.55 5.08 11.13
N VAL A 94 2.82 6.06 11.99
CA VAL A 94 3.78 5.92 13.10
C VAL A 94 3.30 4.84 14.09
N GLU A 95 2.00 4.80 14.38
CA GLU A 95 1.38 3.86 15.31
C GLU A 95 1.32 2.42 14.75
N LEU A 96 0.82 2.26 13.52
CA LEU A 96 0.46 0.96 12.93
C LEU A 96 1.43 0.49 11.84
N GLY A 97 2.38 1.34 11.42
CA GLY A 97 3.31 1.05 10.34
C GLY A 97 2.62 0.81 8.99
N ARG A 98 3.22 -0.08 8.18
CA ARG A 98 2.73 -0.53 6.87
C ARG A 98 1.30 -1.09 6.93
N CYS A 99 0.84 -1.60 8.06
CA CYS A 99 -0.55 -2.09 8.20
C CYS A 99 -1.60 -0.96 8.15
N HIS A 100 -1.22 0.30 8.38
CA HIS A 100 -2.13 1.42 8.11
C HIS A 100 -2.49 1.54 6.62
N ILE A 101 -1.56 1.15 5.74
CA ILE A 101 -1.72 1.22 4.29
C ILE A 101 -2.58 0.07 3.77
N ASP A 102 -2.46 -1.10 4.40
CA ASP A 102 -3.18 -2.33 4.04
C ASP A 102 -3.81 -2.96 5.29
N PRO A 103 -4.89 -2.38 5.84
CA PRO A 103 -5.50 -2.81 7.09
C PRO A 103 -6.06 -4.24 7.01
N ASP A 104 -6.56 -4.63 5.84
CA ASP A 104 -7.12 -5.96 5.60
C ASP A 104 -6.07 -7.02 5.29
N HIS A 105 -4.79 -6.64 5.19
CA HIS A 105 -3.67 -7.53 4.88
C HIS A 105 -3.86 -8.32 3.58
N ARG A 106 -4.45 -7.67 2.56
CA ARG A 106 -4.79 -8.31 1.27
C ARG A 106 -3.66 -8.26 0.26
N THR A 107 -2.68 -7.41 0.48
CA THR A 107 -1.70 -7.05 -0.55
C THR A 107 -0.54 -8.06 -0.57
N SER A 108 -0.38 -8.77 -1.69
CA SER A 108 0.59 -9.86 -1.83
C SER A 108 2.05 -9.40 -2.01
N TYR A 109 2.31 -8.19 -2.54
CA TYR A 109 3.68 -7.68 -2.74
C TYR A 109 4.38 -7.21 -1.45
N VAL A 110 3.87 -7.65 -0.30
CA VAL A 110 4.15 -7.14 1.04
C VAL A 110 4.21 -8.38 1.97
N ASP A 111 4.81 -9.46 1.49
CA ASP A 111 4.76 -10.81 2.08
C ASP A 111 5.86 -11.07 3.12
N ASP A 112 6.79 -10.12 3.29
CA ASP A 112 7.76 -10.10 4.40
C ASP A 112 7.10 -9.82 5.77
N ARG A 113 5.77 -9.71 5.80
CA ARG A 113 5.01 -9.35 7.01
C ARG A 113 4.67 -10.53 7.91
N TRP A 114 4.82 -11.78 7.46
CA TRP A 114 4.28 -12.93 8.16
C TRP A 114 5.36 -13.80 8.79
N GLU A 115 5.27 -13.98 10.10
CA GLU A 115 5.89 -15.10 10.80
C GLU A 115 4.85 -16.23 10.86
N ALA A 116 5.09 -17.31 10.12
CA ALA A 116 4.13 -18.38 9.92
C ALA A 116 4.50 -19.65 10.70
N THR A 117 3.47 -20.29 11.26
CA THR A 117 3.50 -21.67 11.78
C THR A 117 2.55 -22.52 10.94
N THR A 118 2.43 -23.81 11.26
CA THR A 118 1.55 -24.75 10.52
C THR A 118 0.06 -24.35 10.54
N ARG A 119 -0.41 -23.73 11.63
CA ARG A 119 -1.84 -23.41 11.85
C ARG A 119 -2.16 -21.93 11.92
N ARG A 120 -1.17 -21.07 12.12
CA ARG A 120 -1.35 -19.62 12.33
C ARG A 120 -0.23 -18.84 11.66
N ARG A 121 -0.49 -17.59 11.34
CA ARG A 121 0.54 -16.60 10.99
C ARG A 121 0.33 -15.33 11.80
N LYS A 122 1.43 -14.72 12.26
CA LYS A 122 1.44 -13.46 12.98
C LYS A 122 2.04 -12.39 12.09
N CYS A 123 1.38 -11.25 11.97
CA CYS A 123 1.94 -10.11 11.27
C CYS A 123 3.04 -9.49 12.15
N ILE A 124 4.28 -9.47 11.68
CA ILE A 124 5.42 -8.90 12.42
C ILE A 124 5.40 -7.36 12.47
N TRP A 125 4.42 -6.71 11.85
CA TRP A 125 4.29 -5.25 11.82
C TRP A 125 3.25 -4.71 12.80
N CYS A 126 2.09 -5.35 12.88
CA CYS A 126 1.00 -4.94 13.76
C CYS A 126 0.60 -5.99 14.80
N GLY A 127 1.18 -7.19 14.76
CA GLY A 127 0.87 -8.27 15.69
C GLY A 127 -0.41 -9.06 15.39
N LEU A 128 -1.18 -8.70 14.35
CA LEU A 128 -2.40 -9.41 13.95
C LEU A 128 -2.13 -10.90 13.73
N VAL A 129 -2.93 -11.77 14.35
CA VAL A 129 -2.82 -13.22 14.19
C VAL A 129 -3.95 -13.72 13.29
N GLN A 130 -3.61 -14.47 12.26
CA GLN A 130 -4.56 -15.15 11.38
C GLN A 130 -4.46 -16.66 11.56
N LYS A 131 -5.60 -17.35 11.59
CA LYS A 131 -5.67 -18.81 11.59
C LYS A 131 -5.83 -19.35 10.17
N LYS A 132 -5.14 -20.44 9.86
CA LYS A 132 -5.29 -21.14 8.58
C LYS A 132 -6.66 -21.83 8.57
N VAL A 133 -7.52 -21.47 7.62
CA VAL A 133 -8.81 -22.13 7.37
C VAL A 133 -8.77 -22.74 5.99
N VAL A 134 -8.79 -24.07 5.91
CA VAL A 134 -8.82 -24.80 4.62
C VAL A 134 -10.28 -25.09 4.30
N LYS A 135 -10.85 -24.34 3.35
CA LYS A 135 -12.19 -24.62 2.82
C LYS A 135 -12.05 -25.50 1.58
N ARG A 136 -12.56 -26.73 1.64
CA ARG A 136 -12.66 -27.60 0.46
C ARG A 136 -13.94 -27.24 -0.28
N LYS A 137 -13.85 -27.00 -1.59
CA LYS A 137 -15.02 -26.86 -2.47
C LYS A 137 -15.07 -28.08 -3.38
N LYS A 138 -16.24 -28.74 -3.50
CA LYS A 138 -16.52 -29.65 -4.60
C LYS A 138 -16.87 -28.80 -5.82
N VAL A 139 -16.12 -28.94 -6.89
CA VAL A 139 -16.49 -28.39 -8.20
C VAL A 139 -17.33 -29.48 -8.88
N VAL A 140 -18.61 -29.19 -9.14
CA VAL A 140 -19.45 -30.03 -9.98
C VAL A 140 -19.29 -29.51 -11.41
N VAL A 141 -18.70 -30.31 -12.28
CA VAL A 141 -18.61 -30.02 -13.71
C VAL A 141 -19.82 -30.69 -14.37
N LYS A 142 -20.67 -29.90 -15.04
CA LYS A 142 -21.75 -30.43 -15.88
C LYS A 142 -21.26 -30.44 -17.31
N GLU A 143 -21.09 -31.62 -17.87
CA GLU A 143 -20.81 -31.82 -19.29
C GLU A 143 -22.15 -32.07 -20.01
N VAL A 144 -22.37 -31.38 -21.13
CA VAL A 144 -23.52 -31.61 -22.01
C VAL A 144 -22.96 -32.18 -23.30
N VAL A 145 -23.30 -33.43 -23.58
CA VAL A 145 -22.88 -34.14 -24.79
C VAL A 145 -24.12 -34.34 -25.67
N TRP A 146 -23.97 -34.07 -26.97
CA TRP A 146 -24.97 -34.39 -27.97
C TRP A 146 -24.54 -35.67 -28.69
N GLU A 147 -25.34 -36.72 -28.60
CA GLU A 147 -25.11 -37.97 -29.31
C GLU A 147 -25.97 -38.01 -30.58
N SER A 148 -25.38 -38.48 -31.68
CA SER A 148 -26.09 -38.68 -32.93
C SER A 148 -26.90 -39.96 -32.86
N VAL A 149 -28.16 -39.90 -33.29
CA VAL A 149 -29.03 -41.09 -33.45
C VAL A 149 -29.37 -41.28 -34.93
N GLU A 150 -29.51 -42.54 -35.36
CA GLU A 150 -29.87 -42.86 -36.74
C GLU A 150 -31.23 -42.24 -37.10
N ALA A 151 -31.27 -41.54 -38.24
CA ALA A 151 -32.51 -41.01 -38.78
C ALA A 151 -33.41 -42.17 -39.19
N SER A 152 -34.60 -42.26 -38.58
CA SER A 152 -35.63 -43.20 -39.03
C SER A 152 -36.04 -42.81 -40.45
N LYS A 153 -35.91 -43.77 -41.38
CA LYS A 153 -36.26 -43.64 -42.80
C LYS A 153 -37.77 -43.49 -42.99
#